data_AF-A0AAW3F7G5-F1
#
_entry.id   AF-A0AAW3F7G5-F1
#
_cell.length_a   1.000
_cell.length_b   1.000
_cell.length_c   1.000
_cell.angle_alpha   90.00
_cell.angle_beta   90.00
_cell.angle_gamma   90.00
#
_symmetry.space_group_name_H-M   'P 1'
#
loop_
_entity.id
_entity.type
_entity.pdbx_description
1 polymer ?
#
loop_
_entity_poly.entity_id
_entity_poly.type
_entity_poly.pdbx_seq_one_letter_code
_entity_poly.pdbx_strand_id
1 'polypeptide(L)'
;MSKPEFNAEELLSSLCDLHVRNQISVLEEVVSEHAIADVADVVALCMMTVLLGIDDSCPPDLRRRLDALAEKVRRFNDERFGTGLPTDAGR
;
A
#
# COMPACT_ATOMS: atom_id res chain seq x y z
N MET A 1 16.21 -1.37 -22.15
CA MET A 1 16.51 -0.57 -20.96
C MET A 1 16.21 -1.43 -19.75
N SER A 2 17.20 -1.63 -18.88
CA SER A 2 16.98 -2.31 -17.60
C SER A 2 16.01 -1.48 -16.78
N LYS A 3 14.95 -2.11 -16.26
CA LYS A 3 14.00 -1.43 -15.39
C LYS A 3 14.76 -0.91 -14.16
N PRO A 4 14.59 0.35 -13.73
CA PRO A 4 15.22 0.83 -12.50
C PRO A 4 14.83 -0.08 -11.34
N GLU A 5 15.82 -0.42 -10.51
CA GLU A 5 15.62 -1.23 -9.32
C GLU A 5 14.81 -0.43 -8.29
N PHE A 6 13.84 -1.09 -7.67
CA PHE A 6 13.00 -0.45 -6.66
C PHE A 6 13.81 -0.14 -5.39
N ASN A 7 13.79 1.11 -4.94
CA ASN A 7 14.47 1.54 -3.72
C ASN A 7 13.45 1.97 -2.65
N ALA A 8 13.33 1.15 -1.60
CA ALA A 8 12.39 1.37 -0.51
C ALA A 8 12.73 2.60 0.36
N GLU A 9 14.02 2.86 0.61
CA GLU A 9 14.46 3.98 1.43
C GLU A 9 14.22 5.32 0.73
N GLU A 10 14.49 5.37 -0.57
CA GLU A 10 14.22 6.55 -1.40
C GLU A 10 12.71 6.84 -1.49
N LEU A 11 11.88 5.80 -1.61
CA LEU A 11 10.43 5.94 -1.56
C LEU A 11 9.95 6.51 -0.22
N LEU A 12 10.40 5.95 0.91
CA LEU A 12 10.01 6.42 2.24
C LEU A 12 10.44 7.87 2.50
N SER A 13 11.67 8.20 2.12
CA SER A 13 12.21 9.55 2.26
C SER A 13 11.42 10.56 1.42
N SER A 14 11.15 10.25 0.15
CA SER A 14 10.46 11.16 -0.76
C SER A 14 8.98 11.35 -0.43
N LEU A 15 8.31 10.32 0.12
CA LEU A 15 6.91 10.42 0.50
C LEU A 15 6.66 11.49 1.58
N CYS A 16 7.56 11.61 2.57
CA CYS A 16 7.38 12.53 3.69
C CYS A 16 7.31 14.00 3.25
N ASP A 17 7.94 14.36 2.14
CA ASP A 17 7.98 15.73 1.61
C ASP A 17 6.76 16.08 0.73
N LEU A 18 5.92 15.10 0.41
CA LEU A 18 4.80 15.27 -0.52
C LEU A 18 3.49 15.56 0.21
N HIS A 19 2.61 16.32 -0.46
CA HIS A 19 1.22 16.43 -0.04
C HIS A 19 0.52 15.07 -0.15
N VAL A 20 -0.36 14.73 0.81
CA VAL A 20 -1.12 13.45 0.88
C VAL A 20 -1.69 12.95 -0.47
N ARG A 21 -2.22 13.84 -1.32
CA ARG A 21 -2.71 13.45 -2.66
C ARG A 21 -1.60 12.86 -3.53
N ASN A 22 -0.42 13.47 -3.50
CA ASN A 22 0.75 13.04 -4.26
C ASN A 22 1.37 11.79 -3.62
N GLN A 23 1.36 11.69 -2.28
CA GLN A 23 1.76 10.47 -1.59
C GLN A 23 0.94 9.26 -2.06
N ILE A 24 -0.39 9.39 -2.10
CA ILE A 24 -1.28 8.33 -2.58
C ILE A 24 -1.00 8.00 -4.06
N SER A 25 -0.81 9.01 -4.92
CA SER A 25 -0.48 8.77 -6.34
C SER A 25 0.83 7.99 -6.53
N VAL A 26 1.87 8.33 -5.76
CA VAL A 26 3.16 7.61 -5.82
C VAL A 26 2.99 6.16 -5.37
N LEU A 27 2.21 5.89 -4.32
CA LEU A 27 1.94 4.52 -3.88
C LEU A 27 1.13 3.71 -4.91
N GLU A 28 0.15 4.34 -5.56
CA GLU A 28 -0.59 3.72 -6.69
C GLU A 28 0.35 3.39 -7.84
N GLU A 29 1.25 4.29 -8.19
CA GLU A 29 2.25 4.10 -9.25
C GLU A 29 3.17 2.92 -8.92
N VAL A 30 3.77 2.88 -7.71
CA VAL A 30 4.62 1.77 -7.26
C VAL A 30 3.91 0.42 -7.37
N VAL A 31 2.65 0.36 -6.91
CA VAL A 31 1.82 -0.85 -6.94
C VAL A 31 1.33 -1.22 -8.36
N SER A 32 1.41 -0.30 -9.31
CA SER A 32 1.09 -0.53 -10.73
C SER A 32 2.30 -0.95 -11.54
N GLU A 33 3.48 -0.40 -11.22
CA GLU A 33 4.71 -0.63 -11.95
C GLU A 33 5.46 -1.86 -11.47
N HIS A 34 5.35 -2.21 -10.19
CA HIS A 34 6.07 -3.34 -9.60
C HIS A 34 5.14 -4.52 -9.31
N ALA A 35 5.70 -5.73 -9.29
CA ALA A 35 4.96 -6.88 -8.81
C ALA A 35 4.67 -6.68 -7.32
N ILE A 36 3.41 -6.87 -6.91
CA ILE A 36 2.99 -6.62 -5.53
C ILE A 36 3.82 -7.42 -4.51
N ALA A 37 4.33 -8.59 -4.90
CA ALA A 37 5.19 -9.43 -4.07
C ALA A 37 6.52 -8.79 -3.67
N ASP A 38 7.02 -7.86 -4.47
CA ASP A 38 8.31 -7.20 -4.22
C ASP A 38 8.15 -5.94 -3.35
N VAL A 39 6.95 -5.35 -3.33
CA VAL A 39 6.72 -4.01 -2.75
C VAL A 39 5.67 -3.97 -1.65
N ALA A 40 4.91 -5.05 -1.42
CA ALA A 40 3.79 -5.05 -0.48
C ALA A 40 4.17 -4.60 0.93
N ASP A 41 5.29 -5.09 1.48
CA ASP A 41 5.74 -4.77 2.84
C ASP A 41 6.12 -3.28 2.96
N VAL A 42 6.79 -2.73 1.93
CA VAL A 42 7.20 -1.33 1.88
C VAL A 42 5.99 -0.42 1.67
N VAL A 43 5.09 -0.77 0.75
CA VAL A 43 3.84 -0.03 0.52
C VAL A 43 2.98 -0.03 1.78
N ALA A 44 2.86 -1.16 2.49
CA ALA A 44 2.14 -1.24 3.75
C ALA A 44 2.71 -0.26 4.79
N LEU A 45 4.04 -0.22 4.93
CA LEU A 45 4.73 0.70 5.84
C LEU A 45 4.48 2.16 5.44
N CYS A 46 4.65 2.50 4.17
CA CYS A 46 4.39 3.84 3.65
C CYS A 46 2.93 4.27 3.88
N MET A 47 1.99 3.36 3.68
CA MET A 47 0.56 3.61 3.89
C MET A 47 0.22 3.93 5.35
N MET A 48 0.90 3.31 6.32
CA MET A 48 0.73 3.69 7.73
C MET A 48 1.10 5.16 7.96
N THR A 49 2.18 5.63 7.35
CA THR A 49 2.59 7.05 7.41
C THR A 49 1.55 7.97 6.78
N VAL A 50 1.01 7.61 5.61
CA VAL A 50 -0.05 8.37 4.93
C VAL A 50 -1.32 8.44 5.78
N LEU A 51 -1.71 7.33 6.41
CA LEU A 51 -2.89 7.25 7.27
C LEU A 51 -2.77 8.15 8.52
N LEU A 52 -1.57 8.30 9.08
CA LEU A 52 -1.33 9.21 10.20
C LEU A 52 -1.51 10.69 9.82
N GLY A 53 -1.33 11.03 8.54
CA GLY A 53 -1.55 12.38 8.00
C GLY A 53 -2.98 12.66 7.54
N ILE A 54 -3.87 11.67 7.61
CA ILE A 54 -5.29 11.83 7.22
C ILE A 54 -6.12 12.24 8.43
N ASP A 55 -6.90 13.30 8.27
CA ASP A 55 -7.87 13.78 9.24
C ASP A 55 -9.30 13.75 8.66
N ASP A 56 -10.27 14.25 9.44
CA ASP A 56 -11.68 14.33 9.06
C ASP A 56 -11.95 15.23 7.85
N SER A 57 -10.99 16.09 7.46
CA SER A 57 -11.09 16.95 6.28
C SER A 57 -10.62 16.27 5.00
N CYS A 58 -10.11 15.04 5.07
CA CYS A 58 -9.62 14.29 3.92
C CYS A 58 -10.73 14.11 2.86
N PRO A 59 -10.50 14.54 1.61
CA PRO A 59 -11.46 14.39 0.53
C PRO A 59 -11.91 12.93 0.34
N PRO A 60 -13.22 12.65 0.15
CA PRO A 60 -13.73 11.29 0.00
C PRO A 60 -13.14 10.50 -1.16
N ASP A 61 -12.64 11.16 -2.21
CA ASP A 61 -11.90 10.52 -3.30
C ASP A 61 -10.55 9.97 -2.84
N LEU A 62 -9.79 10.74 -2.05
CA LEU A 62 -8.48 10.31 -1.54
C LEU A 62 -8.63 9.15 -0.56
N ARG A 63 -9.65 9.21 0.31
CA ARG A 63 -9.93 8.12 1.23
C ARG A 63 -10.25 6.82 0.50
N ARG A 64 -11.11 6.87 -0.52
CA ARG A 64 -11.42 5.69 -1.35
C ARG A 64 -10.21 5.12 -2.08
N ARG A 65 -9.31 5.97 -2.57
CA ARG A 65 -8.06 5.55 -3.21
C ARG A 65 -7.14 4.81 -2.23
N LEU A 66 -7.00 5.34 -1.03
CA LEU A 66 -6.21 4.70 0.02
C LEU A 66 -6.82 3.38 0.50
N ASP A 67 -8.15 3.32 0.66
CA ASP A 67 -8.85 2.08 0.99
C ASP A 67 -8.64 1.00 -0.08
N ALA A 68 -8.63 1.38 -1.36
CA ALA A 68 -8.37 0.45 -2.47
C ALA A 68 -6.93 -0.09 -2.45
N LEU A 69 -5.94 0.76 -2.15
CA LEU A 69 -4.55 0.34 -1.94
C LEU A 69 -4.43 -0.62 -0.76
N ALA A 70 -5.07 -0.29 0.37
CA ALA A 70 -5.05 -1.08 1.59
C ALA A 70 -5.62 -2.47 1.33
N GLU A 71 -6.75 -2.53 0.63
CA GLU A 71 -7.39 -3.77 0.26
C GLU A 71 -6.51 -4.64 -0.65
N LYS A 72 -5.80 -4.03 -1.60
CA LYS A 72 -4.90 -4.75 -2.51
C LYS A 72 -3.72 -5.36 -1.74
N VAL A 73 -3.07 -4.60 -0.86
CA VAL A 73 -1.97 -5.09 -0.01
C VAL A 73 -2.46 -6.16 0.96
N ARG A 74 -3.63 -5.95 1.57
CA ARG A 74 -4.25 -6.91 2.49
C ARG A 74 -4.52 -8.25 1.82
N ARG A 75 -5.16 -8.26 0.64
CA ARG A 75 -5.42 -9.50 -0.11
C ARG A 75 -4.12 -10.24 -0.45
N PHE A 76 -3.10 -9.51 -0.90
CA PHE A 76 -1.80 -10.13 -1.16
C PHE A 76 -1.19 -10.75 0.10
N ASN A 77 -1.25 -10.06 1.24
CA ASN A 77 -0.75 -10.58 2.50
C ASN A 77 -1.57 -11.78 3.00
N ASP A 78 -2.90 -11.76 2.82
CA ASP A 78 -3.78 -12.90 3.12
C ASP A 78 -3.43 -14.11 2.23
N GLU A 79 -3.10 -13.91 0.95
CA GLU A 79 -2.65 -14.98 0.06
C GLU A 79 -1.25 -15.51 0.44
N ARG A 80 -0.34 -14.62 0.84
CA ARG A 80 1.06 -14.94 1.17
C ARG A 80 1.22 -15.61 2.53
N PHE A 81 0.51 -15.12 3.54
CA PHE A 81 0.67 -15.49 4.95
C PHE A 81 -0.58 -16.16 5.53
N GLY A 82 -1.71 -16.12 4.83
CA GLY A 82 -2.89 -16.86 5.23
C GLY A 82 -2.59 -18.35 5.26
N THR A 83 -2.43 -18.87 6.46
CA THR A 83 -3.01 -20.18 6.74
C THR A 83 -4.48 -20.02 6.41
N GLY A 84 -4.92 -20.60 5.29
CA GLY A 84 -6.35 -20.87 5.14
C GLY A 84 -6.73 -21.63 6.39
N LEU A 85 -7.35 -20.97 7.36
CA LEU A 85 -7.98 -21.68 8.46
C LEU A 85 -8.91 -22.64 7.74
N PRO A 86 -8.71 -23.97 7.88
CA PRO A 86 -9.67 -24.88 7.32
C PRO A 86 -10.99 -24.45 7.93
N THR A 87 -11.92 -24.07 7.06
CA THR A 87 -13.31 -23.86 7.45
C THR A 87 -13.85 -25.26 7.72
N ASP A 88 -13.41 -25.87 8.82
CA ASP A 88 -13.79 -27.21 9.19
C ASP A 88 -14.47 -27.20 10.55
N ALA A 89 -15.76 -27.52 10.46
CA ALA A 89 -16.52 -28.28 11.44
C ALA A 89 -16.67 -27.72 12.86
N GLY A 90 -17.62 -26.80 13.02
CA GLY A 90 -18.67 -26.97 14.04
C GLY A 90 -20.00 -26.84 13.30
N ARG A 91 -20.70 -27.91 12.94
CA ARG A 91 -21.40 -28.88 13.81
C ARG A 91 -22.15 -28.21 14.95
#